data_AF-V2Y8C6-F1
#
_entry.id   AF-V2Y8C6-F1
#
_cell.length_a   1.000
_cell.length_b   1.000
_cell.length_c   1.000
_cell.angle_alpha   90.00
_cell.angle_beta   90.00
_cell.angle_gamma   90.00
#
_symmetry.space_group_name_H-M   'P 1'
#
loop_
_entity.id
_entity.type
_entity.pdbx_description
1 polymer ?
#
loop_
_entity_poly.entity_id
_entity_poly.type
_entity_poly.pdbx_seq_one_letter_code
_entity_poly.pdbx_strand_id
1 'polypeptide(L)'
;MSDFEKLFSQIKQLSAAITEKKYYDYSKKGYDILVRIYDMGITQEQVYSAFLQYYNSLQDGLPKEWLAEMLDYISGWCSPEKCIWKNDSSS
;
A
#
# COMPACT_ATOMS: atom_id res chain seq x y z
N MET A 1 -0.80 -18.35 -8.16
CA MET A 1 -0.62 -17.01 -7.58
C MET A 1 -1.87 -16.20 -7.85
N SER A 2 -2.57 -15.75 -6.81
CA SER A 2 -3.76 -14.90 -6.95
C SER A 2 -3.39 -13.53 -7.52
N ASP A 3 -4.36 -12.80 -8.07
CA ASP A 3 -4.10 -11.47 -8.60
C ASP A 3 -3.68 -10.48 -7.50
N PHE A 4 -4.18 -10.68 -6.28
CA PHE A 4 -3.69 -9.97 -5.09
C PHE A 4 -2.20 -10.22 -4.85
N GLU A 5 -1.76 -11.48 -4.86
CA GLU A 5 -0.35 -11.82 -4.64
C GLU A 5 0.56 -11.22 -5.71
N LYS A 6 0.10 -11.11 -6.96
CA LYS A 6 0.84 -10.45 -8.05
C LYS A 6 0.97 -8.95 -7.81
N LEU A 7 -0.11 -8.27 -7.46
CA LEU A 7 -0.10 -6.83 -7.15
C LEU A 7 0.73 -6.53 -5.91
N PHE A 8 0.61 -7.36 -4.88
CA PHE A 8 1.41 -7.24 -3.69
C PHE A 8 2.90 -7.50 -3.96
N SER A 9 3.23 -8.46 -4.83
CA SER A 9 4.61 -8.66 -5.29
C SER A 9 5.18 -7.41 -5.98
N GLN A 10 4.38 -6.69 -6.78
CA GLN A 10 4.80 -5.42 -7.39
C GLN A 10 5.10 -4.35 -6.33
N ILE A 11 4.29 -4.25 -5.26
CA ILE A 11 4.58 -3.35 -4.14
C ILE A 11 5.93 -3.68 -3.49
N LYS A 12 6.20 -4.97 -3.23
CA LYS A 12 7.49 -5.39 -2.67
C LYS A 12 8.66 -5.01 -3.58
N GLN A 13 8.49 -5.15 -4.90
CA GLN A 13 9.50 -4.75 -5.88
C GLN A 13 9.72 -3.23 -5.90
N LEU A 14 8.65 -2.43 -5.79
CA LEU A 14 8.75 -0.97 -5.69
C LEU A 14 9.49 -0.56 -4.41
N SER A 15 9.11 -1.10 -3.25
CA SER A 15 9.77 -0.85 -1.96
C SER A 15 11.26 -1.22 -2.02
N ALA A 16 11.61 -2.39 -2.56
CA ALA A 16 13.01 -2.82 -2.65
C ALA A 16 13.86 -1.96 -3.61
N ALA A 17 13.25 -1.34 -4.62
CA ALA A 17 13.93 -0.51 -5.61
C ALA A 17 13.77 1.00 -5.37
N ILE A 18 13.22 1.39 -4.20
CA ILE A 18 12.98 2.79 -3.87
C ILE A 18 14.29 3.55 -3.70
N THR A 19 14.29 4.80 -4.15
CA THR A 19 15.36 5.78 -3.95
C THR A 19 14.71 7.15 -3.83
N GLU A 20 15.38 8.13 -3.25
CA GLU A 20 14.86 9.51 -3.13
C GLU A 20 14.37 10.07 -4.49
N LYS A 21 15.13 9.85 -5.56
CA LYS A 21 14.79 10.31 -6.92
C LYS A 21 13.52 9.68 -7.47
N LYS A 22 13.20 8.45 -7.06
CA LYS A 22 12.05 7.69 -7.53
C LYS A 22 10.86 7.78 -6.59
N TYR A 23 11.03 8.42 -5.44
CA TYR A 23 10.08 8.35 -4.33
C TYR A 23 8.68 8.75 -4.76
N TYR A 24 8.55 9.94 -5.34
CA TYR A 24 7.27 10.48 -5.80
C TYR A 24 6.59 9.57 -6.85
N ASP A 25 7.34 9.15 -7.87
CA ASP A 25 6.81 8.30 -8.94
C ASP A 25 6.37 6.94 -8.42
N TYR A 26 7.11 6.39 -7.46
CA TYR A 26 6.82 5.09 -6.87
C TYR A 26 5.64 5.19 -5.91
N SER A 27 5.52 6.24 -5.10
CA SER A 27 4.35 6.48 -4.25
C SER A 27 3.07 6.59 -5.09
N LYS A 28 3.12 7.25 -6.26
CA LYS A 28 1.98 7.28 -7.19
C LYS A 28 1.64 5.87 -7.72
N LYS A 29 2.63 5.10 -8.17
CA LYS A 29 2.41 3.71 -8.64
C LYS A 29 1.89 2.80 -7.54
N GLY A 30 2.40 2.95 -6.31
CA GLY A 30 1.96 2.20 -5.15
C GLY A 30 0.50 2.49 -4.83
N TYR A 31 0.11 3.78 -4.85
CA TYR A 31 -1.27 4.19 -4.71
C TYR A 31 -2.19 3.59 -5.79
N ASP A 32 -1.80 3.67 -7.06
CA ASP A 32 -2.58 3.08 -8.17
C ASP A 32 -2.76 1.56 -7.99
N ILE A 33 -1.76 0.86 -7.44
CA ILE A 33 -1.87 -0.57 -7.12
C ILE A 33 -2.85 -0.81 -5.97
N LEU A 34 -2.83 0.01 -4.91
CA LEU A 34 -3.77 -0.09 -3.80
C LEU A 34 -5.22 0.12 -4.26
N VAL A 35 -5.46 1.08 -5.17
CA VAL A 35 -6.79 1.29 -5.78
C VAL A 35 -7.24 0.04 -6.53
N ARG A 36 -6.37 -0.60 -7.32
CA ARG A 36 -6.71 -1.85 -8.00
C ARG A 36 -7.02 -3.00 -7.04
N ILE A 37 -6.29 -3.08 -5.92
CA ILE A 37 -6.56 -4.07 -4.87
C ILE A 37 -7.95 -3.84 -4.25
N TYR A 38 -8.32 -2.58 -4.02
CA TYR A 38 -9.64 -2.20 -3.55
C TYR A 38 -10.75 -2.55 -4.55
N ASP A 39 -10.56 -2.24 -5.84
CA ASP A 39 -11.52 -2.54 -6.91
C ASP A 39 -11.80 -4.04 -7.07
N MET A 40 -10.87 -4.90 -6.60
CA MET A 40 -11.05 -6.35 -6.55
C MET A 40 -11.94 -6.82 -5.40
N GLY A 41 -12.40 -5.92 -4.52
CA GLY A 41 -13.24 -6.24 -3.37
C GLY A 41 -12.48 -6.83 -2.18
N ILE A 42 -11.16 -6.66 -2.12
CA ILE A 42 -10.34 -7.16 -1.01
C ILE A 42 -10.52 -6.23 0.19
N THR A 43 -10.77 -6.82 1.36
CA THR A 43 -11.08 -6.03 2.55
C THR A 43 -9.86 -5.28 3.06
N GLN A 44 -10.09 -4.12 3.68
CA GLN A 44 -9.04 -3.31 4.29
C GLN A 44 -8.18 -4.15 5.25
N GLU A 45 -8.82 -4.97 6.10
CA GLU A 45 -8.16 -5.83 7.07
C GLU A 45 -7.20 -6.85 6.42
N GLN A 46 -7.63 -7.48 5.32
CA GLN A 46 -6.81 -8.43 4.58
C GLN A 46 -5.57 -7.75 3.99
N VAL A 47 -5.75 -6.58 3.37
CA VAL A 47 -4.65 -5.82 2.76
C VAL A 47 -3.70 -5.31 3.85
N TYR A 48 -4.23 -4.69 4.90
CA TYR A 48 -3.44 -4.14 6.00
C TYR A 48 -2.59 -5.22 6.67
N SER A 49 -3.17 -6.39 6.98
CA SER A 49 -2.45 -7.49 7.61
C SER A 49 -1.27 -7.97 6.76
N ALA A 50 -1.46 -8.12 5.44
CA ALA A 50 -0.41 -8.53 4.53
C ALA A 50 0.73 -7.49 4.44
N PHE A 51 0.38 -6.20 4.33
CA PHE A 51 1.35 -5.12 4.25
C PHE A 51 2.12 -4.95 5.57
N LEU A 52 1.43 -5.03 6.71
CA LEU A 52 2.05 -4.93 8.03
C LEU A 52 3.02 -6.09 8.29
N GLN A 53 2.66 -7.31 7.88
CA GLN A 53 3.58 -8.44 7.97
C GLN A 53 4.86 -8.20 7.16
N TYR A 54 4.73 -7.65 5.94
CA TYR A 54 5.90 -7.33 5.13
C TYR A 54 6.71 -6.18 5.73
N TYR A 55 6.06 -5.13 6.23
CA TYR A 55 6.69 -4.00 6.92
C TYR A 55 7.54 -4.45 8.11
N ASN A 56 7.03 -5.36 8.94
CA ASN A 56 7.76 -5.88 10.09
C ASN A 56 8.97 -6.74 9.70
N SER A 57 9.04 -7.24 8.46
CA SER A 57 10.17 -7.99 7.93
C SER A 57 11.29 -7.10 7.35
N LEU A 58 11.01 -5.81 7.12
CA LEU A 58 11.98 -4.87 6.56
C LEU A 58 12.91 -4.32 7.64
N GLN A 59 14.18 -4.15 7.26
CA GLN A 59 15.13 -3.35 8.03
C GLN A 59 14.78 -1.86 7.93
N ASP A 60 15.20 -1.08 8.92
CA ASP A 60 14.98 0.37 8.92
C ASP A 60 15.66 1.05 7.73
N GLY A 61 15.00 2.08 7.20
CA GLY A 61 15.45 2.85 6.05
C GLY A 61 14.34 3.07 5.02
N LEU A 62 14.72 3.65 3.88
CA LEU A 62 13.80 4.16 2.88
C LEU A 62 12.75 3.14 2.37
N PRO A 63 13.07 1.84 2.15
CA PRO A 63 12.06 0.84 1.78
C PRO A 63 10.93 0.69 2.79
N LYS A 64 11.29 0.72 4.09
CA LYS A 64 10.36 0.57 5.21
C LYS A 64 9.53 1.82 5.42
N GLU A 65 10.16 3.00 5.36
CA GLU A 65 9.50 4.31 5.41
C GLU A 65 8.49 4.46 4.26
N TRP A 66 8.89 4.12 3.04
CA TRP A 66 7.99 4.18 1.88
C TRP A 66 6.81 3.21 2.02
N LEU A 67 7.03 2.02 2.59
CA LEU A 67 5.95 1.08 2.84
C LEU A 67 5.01 1.55 3.97
N ALA A 68 5.52 2.33 4.94
CA ALA A 68 4.68 2.98 5.94
C ALA A 68 3.68 3.94 5.28
N GLU A 69 4.07 4.71 4.25
CA GLU A 69 3.10 5.52 3.49
C GLU A 69 2.00 4.67 2.84
N MET A 70 2.33 3.47 2.36
CA MET A 70 1.32 2.57 1.82
C MET A 70 0.34 2.12 2.91
N LEU A 71 0.84 1.85 4.12
CA LEU A 71 0.02 1.54 5.29
C LEU A 71 -0.85 2.73 5.73
N ASP A 72 -0.37 3.97 5.58
CA ASP A 72 -1.15 5.18 5.85
C ASP A 72 -2.34 5.30 4.87
N TYR A 73 -2.13 5.02 3.57
CA TYR A 73 -3.23 4.98 2.60
C TYR A 73 -4.25 3.89 2.91
N ILE A 74 -3.79 2.71 3.34
CA ILE A 74 -4.67 1.59 3.69
C ILE A 74 -5.46 1.90 4.97
N SER A 75 -4.80 2.45 5.99
CA SER A 75 -5.42 2.76 7.29
C SER A 75 -6.28 4.02 7.28
N GLY A 76 -6.21 4.82 6.23
CA GLY A 76 -6.91 6.10 6.12
C GLY A 76 -6.21 7.24 6.87
N TRP A 77 -4.97 7.04 7.32
CA TRP A 77 -4.13 8.10 7.90
C TRP A 77 -3.50 8.97 6.78
N CYS A 78 -4.32 9.43 5.84
CA CYS A 78 -3.91 10.26 4.72
C CYS A 78 -4.94 11.36 4.47
N SER A 79 -4.68 12.25 3.51
CA SER A 79 -5.68 13.25 3.13
C SER A 79 -6.99 12.57 2.70
N PRO A 80 -8.17 13.12 3.03
CA PRO A 80 -9.46 12.50 2.72
C PRO A 80 -9.65 12.15 1.24
N GLU A 81 -9.07 12.95 0.32
CA GLU A 81 -9.12 12.68 -1.13
C GLU A 81 -8.32 11.44 -1.56
N LYS A 82 -7.42 10.94 -0.72
CA LYS A 82 -6.61 9.75 -0.96
C LYS A 82 -7.13 8.51 -0.23
N CYS A 83 -8.10 8.62 0.67
CA CYS A 83 -8.66 7.46 1.36
C CYS A 83 -9.33 6.50 0.37
N ILE A 84 -8.80 5.27 0.30
CA ILE A 84 -9.26 4.22 -0.62
C ILE A 84 -10.39 3.42 0.02
N TRP A 85 -10.13 2.83 1.20
CA TRP A 85 -11.14 2.12 1.97
C TRP A 85 -11.94 3.12 2.80
N LYS A 86 -12.99 3.67 2.19
CA LYS A 86 -13.98 4.47 2.91
C LYS A 86 -14.89 3.50 3.64
N ASN A 87 -14.95 3.63 4.96
CA ASN A 87 -16.08 3.08 5.70
C ASN A 87 -17.30 3.88 5.25
N ASP A 88 -18.17 3.29 4.44
CA ASP A 88 -19.51 3.82 4.20
C ASP A 88 -20.29 3.73 5.52
N SER A 89 -19.98 4.60 6.47
CA SER A 89 -20.84 4.88 7.62
C SER A 89 -21.92 5.88 7.19
N SER A 90 -22.59 5.57 6.08
CA SER A 90 -23.83 6.20 5.64
C SER A 90 -24.89 5.11 5.54
N SER A 91 -25.37 4.72 6.72
CA SER A 91 -26.66 4.07 6.92
C SER A 91 -27.67 5.12 7.36
#